data_AF-A0A7S2N8Z8-F1
#
_entry.id   AF-A0A7S2N8Z8-F1
#
_cell.length_a   1.000
_cell.length_b   1.000
_cell.length_c   1.000
_cell.angle_alpha   90.00
_cell.angle_beta   90.00
_cell.angle_gamma   90.00
#
_symmetry.space_group_name_H-M   'P 1'
#
loop_
_entity.id
_entity.type
_entity.pdbx_description
1 polymer ?
#
loop_
_entity_poly.entity_id
_entity_poly.type
_entity_poly.pdbx_seq_one_letter_code
_entity_poly.pdbx_strand_id
1 'polypeptide(L)'
;TTGMDIQHRLDAIAALTLGKDMVWRDFAQGAYRMRGIGRGQRICLYIIPEIQELIARDFALAKFPPLPPMDTLDRTSKQVLDAVACWLLCQSMRTERVQYAMLQLQNLSNVWRKTSLEAVMDDYEALQGMKPSTLERVQVFKDPIDFKLSGKVPKTDDIGMAAERKLQAAQKYLGQGDQELVD
;
A
#
# COMPACT_ATOMS: atom_id res chain seq x y z
N THR A 1 6.64 -14.73 -3.17
CA THR A 1 6.64 -15.61 -4.35
C THR A 1 7.93 -15.41 -5.11
N THR A 2 8.76 -16.45 -5.23
CA THR A 2 9.89 -16.45 -6.17
C THR A 2 9.32 -16.57 -7.59
N GLY A 3 9.63 -15.62 -8.47
CA GLY A 3 9.14 -15.62 -9.84
C GLY A 3 9.59 -16.88 -10.60
N MET A 4 8.75 -17.35 -11.54
CA MET A 4 9.07 -18.45 -12.44
C MET A 4 10.39 -18.19 -13.19
N ASP A 5 11.24 -19.21 -13.22
CA ASP A 5 12.55 -19.22 -13.88
C ASP A 5 12.38 -19.08 -15.40
N ILE A 6 13.15 -18.21 -16.03
CA ILE A 6 13.13 -18.04 -17.48
C ILE A 6 14.51 -18.38 -18.01
N GLN A 7 14.61 -19.51 -18.73
CA GLN A 7 15.84 -19.88 -19.40
C GLN A 7 16.15 -18.84 -20.49
N HIS A 8 17.31 -18.21 -20.38
CA HIS A 8 17.80 -17.21 -21.31
C HIS A 8 19.19 -17.58 -21.82
N ARG A 9 19.61 -16.99 -22.94
CA ARG A 9 20.96 -17.14 -23.48
C ARG A 9 22.01 -16.63 -22.46
N LEU A 10 23.24 -17.17 -22.50
CA LEU A 10 24.29 -16.84 -21.52
C LEU A 10 24.69 -15.35 -21.54
N ASP A 11 24.53 -14.68 -22.68
CA ASP A 11 24.85 -13.27 -22.93
C ASP A 11 23.59 -12.38 -22.94
N ALA A 12 22.44 -12.89 -22.50
CA ALA A 12 21.18 -12.16 -22.55
C ALA A 12 21.22 -10.88 -21.71
N ILE A 13 20.64 -9.81 -22.26
CA ILE A 13 20.45 -8.52 -21.58
C ILE A 13 18.95 -8.32 -21.42
N ALA A 14 18.47 -8.31 -20.18
CA ALA A 14 17.07 -8.02 -19.89
C ALA A 14 16.85 -6.51 -19.74
N ALA A 15 15.75 -6.01 -20.29
CA ALA A 15 15.25 -4.69 -19.97
C ALA A 15 14.44 -4.76 -18.66
N LEU A 16 14.78 -3.90 -17.70
CA LEU A 16 14.02 -3.74 -16.45
C LEU A 16 13.56 -2.30 -16.36
N THR A 17 12.25 -2.08 -16.24
CA THR A 17 11.64 -0.74 -16.15
C THR A 17 11.25 -0.42 -14.72
N LEU A 18 11.31 0.86 -14.34
CA LEU A 18 10.79 1.34 -13.05
C LEU A 18 9.35 1.87 -13.19
N GLY A 19 8.51 1.57 -12.20
CA GLY A 19 7.17 2.16 -12.05
C GLY A 19 7.07 3.01 -10.78
N LYS A 20 6.11 3.95 -10.78
CA LYS A 20 5.83 4.88 -9.66
C LYS A 20 5.59 4.14 -8.34
N ASP A 21 4.77 3.10 -8.37
CA ASP A 21 4.28 2.39 -7.19
C ASP A 21 5.09 1.11 -6.88
N MET A 22 6.29 0.99 -7.47
CA MET A 22 7.13 -0.19 -7.32
C MET A 22 7.97 -0.11 -6.04
N VAL A 23 8.12 -1.23 -5.34
CA VAL A 23 8.98 -1.32 -4.15
C VAL A 23 10.24 -2.13 -4.42
N TRP A 24 11.22 -2.07 -3.50
CA TRP A 24 12.50 -2.78 -3.64
C TRP A 24 12.32 -4.29 -3.90
N ARG A 25 11.31 -4.89 -3.26
CA ARG A 25 10.95 -6.29 -3.46
C ARG A 25 10.65 -6.60 -4.92
N ASP A 26 9.82 -5.80 -5.59
CA ASP A 26 9.39 -6.05 -6.96
C ASP A 26 10.55 -5.89 -7.94
N PHE A 27 11.35 -4.84 -7.74
CA PHE A 27 12.57 -4.59 -8.50
C PHE A 27 13.56 -5.77 -8.40
N ALA A 28 13.86 -6.19 -7.16
CA ALA A 28 14.76 -7.29 -6.91
C ALA A 28 14.21 -8.60 -7.50
N GLN A 29 12.93 -8.91 -7.29
CA GLN A 29 12.30 -10.09 -7.87
C GLN A 29 12.34 -10.08 -9.40
N GLY A 30 12.09 -8.94 -10.03
CA GLY A 30 12.22 -8.77 -11.48
C GLY A 30 13.65 -9.02 -11.97
N ALA A 31 14.64 -8.44 -11.27
CA ALA A 31 16.04 -8.65 -11.58
C ALA A 31 16.46 -10.13 -11.43
N TYR A 32 16.11 -10.78 -10.33
CA TYR A 32 16.50 -12.17 -10.02
C TYR A 32 15.91 -13.23 -10.98
N ARG A 33 15.00 -12.85 -11.89
CA ARG A 33 14.58 -13.73 -12.98
C ARG A 33 15.71 -14.02 -13.96
N MET A 34 16.70 -13.14 -14.07
CA MET A 34 17.95 -13.39 -14.79
C MET A 34 18.94 -14.14 -13.87
N ARG A 35 18.93 -15.48 -13.90
CA ARG A 35 19.78 -16.29 -13.00
C ARG A 35 21.28 -16.24 -13.28
N GLY A 36 21.69 -15.78 -14.46
CA GLY A 36 23.09 -15.61 -14.86
C GLY A 36 23.64 -14.21 -14.64
N ILE A 37 23.00 -13.35 -13.84
CA ILE A 37 23.54 -11.99 -13.56
C ILE A 37 24.96 -12.11 -13.04
N GLY A 38 25.89 -11.36 -13.66
CA GLY A 38 27.31 -11.40 -13.33
C GLY A 38 28.07 -12.61 -13.90
N ARG A 39 27.38 -13.52 -14.61
CA ARG A 39 27.94 -14.67 -15.34
C ARG A 39 27.62 -14.60 -16.84
N GLY A 40 27.72 -13.40 -17.42
CA GLY A 40 27.43 -13.12 -18.82
C GLY A 40 26.10 -12.41 -19.05
N GLN A 41 25.07 -12.74 -18.25
CA GLN A 41 23.79 -12.03 -18.33
C GLN A 41 23.86 -10.68 -17.62
N ARG A 42 23.13 -9.70 -18.16
CA ARG A 42 23.07 -8.33 -17.65
C ARG A 42 21.65 -7.82 -17.61
N ILE A 43 21.44 -6.75 -16.84
CA ILE A 43 20.19 -5.98 -16.84
C ILE A 43 20.51 -4.59 -17.36
N CYS A 44 19.68 -4.11 -18.28
CA CYS A 44 19.61 -2.72 -18.70
C CYS A 44 18.40 -2.08 -18.00
N LEU A 45 18.68 -1.15 -17.08
CA LEU A 45 17.66 -0.43 -16.35
C LEU A 45 17.14 0.74 -17.19
N TYR A 46 15.85 0.77 -17.46
CA TYR A 46 15.15 1.85 -18.12
C TYR A 46 14.42 2.71 -17.09
N ILE A 47 14.79 3.98 -17.03
CA ILE A 47 14.18 4.99 -16.16
C ILE A 47 13.54 6.02 -17.07
N ILE A 48 12.22 6.17 -16.97
CA ILE A 48 11.49 7.22 -17.68
C ILE A 48 11.68 8.57 -16.95
N PRO A 49 11.60 9.72 -17.65
CA PRO A 49 11.83 11.03 -17.06
C PRO A 49 10.99 11.31 -15.81
N GLU A 50 9.73 10.87 -15.80
CA GLU A 50 8.82 11.08 -14.68
C GLU A 50 9.30 10.38 -13.41
N ILE A 51 9.87 9.18 -13.53
CA ILE A 51 10.44 8.45 -12.38
C ILE A 51 11.75 9.12 -11.94
N GLN A 52 12.57 9.60 -12.88
CA GLN A 52 13.78 10.33 -12.56
C GLN A 52 13.47 11.61 -11.75
N GLU A 53 12.44 12.36 -12.14
CA GLU A 53 11.96 13.54 -11.41
C GLU A 53 11.47 13.18 -10.00
N LEU A 54 10.75 12.08 -9.85
CA LEU A 54 10.31 11.59 -8.53
C LEU A 54 11.49 11.24 -7.62
N ILE A 55 12.50 10.53 -8.15
CA ILE A 55 13.71 10.20 -7.38
C ILE A 55 14.45 11.48 -6.99
N ALA A 56 14.65 12.40 -7.95
CA ALA A 56 15.35 13.66 -7.71
C ALA A 56 14.64 14.53 -6.66
N ARG A 57 13.30 14.62 -6.72
CA ARG A 57 12.49 15.34 -5.73
C ARG A 57 12.66 14.75 -4.34
N ASP A 58 12.55 13.43 -4.21
CA ASP A 58 12.65 12.76 -2.92
C ASP A 58 14.07 12.87 -2.33
N PHE A 59 15.10 12.84 -3.19
CA PHE A 59 16.48 13.08 -2.81
C PHE A 59 16.71 14.52 -2.33
N ALA A 60 16.11 15.50 -3.01
CA ALA A 60 16.17 16.90 -2.58
C ALA A 60 15.52 17.10 -1.20
N LEU A 61 14.38 16.45 -0.93
CA LEU A 61 13.73 16.47 0.39
C LEU A 61 14.64 15.84 1.47
N ALA A 62 15.35 14.78 1.13
CA ALA A 62 16.32 14.13 2.02
C ALA A 62 17.69 14.84 2.09
N LYS A 63 17.87 15.96 1.37
CA LYS A 63 19.12 16.72 1.28
C LYS A 63 20.31 15.90 0.76
N PHE A 64 20.05 14.92 -0.11
CA PHE A 64 21.08 14.18 -0.83
C PHE A 64 21.59 14.95 -2.05
N PRO A 65 22.81 14.67 -2.53
CA PRO A 65 23.31 15.27 -3.77
C PRO A 65 22.41 14.94 -4.97
N PRO A 66 22.25 15.87 -5.93
CA PRO A 66 21.43 15.63 -7.11
C PRO A 66 22.01 14.50 -7.94
N LEU A 67 21.14 13.79 -8.65
CA LEU A 67 21.57 12.74 -9.56
C LEU A 67 22.33 13.34 -10.75
N PRO A 68 23.38 12.66 -11.24
CA PRO A 68 24.00 13.02 -12.50
C PRO A 68 22.97 12.98 -13.65
N PRO A 69 23.08 13.86 -14.66
CA PRO A 69 22.23 13.82 -15.83
C PRO A 69 22.32 12.46 -16.52
N MET A 70 21.17 11.87 -16.87
CA MET A 70 21.13 10.52 -17.45
C MET A 70 21.92 10.40 -18.76
N ASP A 71 21.98 11.50 -19.52
CA ASP A 71 22.68 11.63 -20.80
C ASP A 71 24.20 11.46 -20.67
N THR A 72 24.73 11.65 -19.46
CA THR A 72 26.16 11.57 -19.13
C THR A 72 26.56 10.25 -18.48
N LEU A 73 25.61 9.34 -18.29
CA LEU A 73 25.86 8.08 -17.58
C LEU A 73 26.58 7.09 -18.49
N ASP A 74 27.74 6.63 -18.04
CA ASP A 74 28.28 5.37 -18.52
C ASP A 74 27.34 4.22 -18.13
N ARG A 75 27.43 3.10 -18.85
CA ARG A 75 26.63 1.86 -18.66
C ARG A 75 26.71 1.27 -17.24
N THR A 76 27.52 1.85 -16.35
CA THR A 76 27.88 1.33 -15.03
C THR A 76 27.90 2.41 -13.94
N SER A 77 27.01 3.41 -14.01
CA SER A 77 26.94 4.44 -12.98
C SER A 77 26.37 3.92 -11.66
N LYS A 78 27.25 3.45 -10.77
CA LYS A 78 26.93 2.98 -9.42
C LYS A 78 26.06 3.97 -8.64
N GLN A 79 26.31 5.28 -8.79
CA GLN A 79 25.54 6.34 -8.12
C GLN A 79 24.05 6.29 -8.45
N VAL A 80 23.68 6.02 -9.70
CA VAL A 80 22.27 5.95 -10.12
C VAL A 80 21.62 4.68 -9.59
N LEU A 81 22.34 3.54 -9.60
CA LEU A 81 21.84 2.29 -9.04
C LEU A 81 21.63 2.40 -7.53
N ASP A 82 22.57 3.01 -6.80
CA ASP A 82 22.45 3.29 -5.37
C ASP A 82 21.24 4.20 -5.08
N ALA A 83 21.02 5.22 -5.93
CA ALA A 83 19.89 6.12 -5.77
C ALA A 83 18.54 5.46 -6.03
N VAL A 84 18.44 4.65 -7.09
CA VAL A 84 17.25 3.84 -7.38
C VAL A 84 16.98 2.87 -6.23
N ALA A 85 18.00 2.18 -5.72
CA ALA A 85 17.85 1.26 -4.59
C ALA A 85 17.34 1.97 -3.34
N CYS A 86 17.94 3.12 -3.00
CA CYS A 86 17.51 3.96 -1.89
C CYS A 86 16.05 4.41 -2.04
N TRP A 87 15.68 4.92 -3.21
CA TRP A 87 14.33 5.38 -3.49
C TRP A 87 13.28 4.26 -3.38
N LEU A 88 13.58 3.08 -3.93
CA LEU A 88 12.71 1.90 -3.84
C LEU A 88 12.55 1.39 -2.39
N LEU A 89 13.58 1.52 -1.55
CA LEU A 89 13.49 1.21 -0.12
C LEU A 89 12.58 2.22 0.60
N CYS A 90 12.73 3.51 0.31
CA CYS A 90 11.80 4.53 0.83
C CYS A 90 10.35 4.25 0.38
N GLN A 91 10.15 3.81 -0.86
CA GLN A 91 8.83 3.44 -1.35
C GLN A 91 8.25 2.22 -0.62
N SER A 92 9.09 1.27 -0.21
CA SER A 92 8.71 0.14 0.62
C SER A 92 8.15 0.62 1.97
N MET A 93 8.87 1.52 2.65
CA MET A 93 8.45 2.11 3.93
C MET A 93 7.15 2.90 3.81
N ARG A 94 6.98 3.68 2.72
CA ARG A 94 5.74 4.44 2.48
C ARG A 94 4.54 3.51 2.30
N THR A 95 4.73 2.42 1.57
CA THR A 95 3.69 1.41 1.34
C THR A 95 3.33 0.72 2.65
N GLU A 96 4.32 0.31 3.44
CA GLU A 96 4.11 -0.31 4.77
C GLU A 96 3.35 0.62 5.72
N ARG A 97 3.67 1.92 5.73
CA ARG A 97 2.93 2.91 6.54
C ARG A 97 1.45 2.97 6.17
N VAL A 98 1.12 2.98 4.88
CA VAL A 98 -0.27 2.99 4.42
C VAL A 98 -0.98 1.69 4.81
N GLN A 99 -0.32 0.54 4.65
CA GLN A 99 -0.88 -0.75 5.06
C GLN A 99 -1.12 -0.81 6.58
N TYR A 100 -0.17 -0.33 7.38
CA TYR A 100 -0.31 -0.23 8.83
C TYR A 100 -1.51 0.65 9.22
N ALA A 101 -1.65 1.81 8.59
CA ALA A 101 -2.77 2.70 8.83
C ALA A 101 -4.13 2.05 8.52
N MET A 102 -4.23 1.35 7.39
CA MET A 102 -5.43 0.59 7.03
C MET A 102 -5.74 -0.50 8.07
N LEU A 103 -4.72 -1.20 8.57
CA LEU A 103 -4.88 -2.18 9.63
C LEU A 103 -5.39 -1.55 10.93
N GLN A 104 -4.89 -0.38 11.33
CA GLN A 104 -5.40 0.33 12.52
C GLN A 104 -6.88 0.68 12.37
N LEU A 105 -7.31 1.19 11.22
CA LEU A 105 -8.73 1.48 10.97
C LEU A 105 -9.60 0.22 10.98
N GLN A 106 -9.07 -0.93 10.52
CA GLN A 106 -9.76 -2.22 10.61
C GLN A 106 -9.85 -2.71 12.06
N ASN A 107 -8.78 -2.59 12.83
CA ASN A 107 -8.76 -2.95 14.26
C ASN A 107 -9.75 -2.10 15.06
N LEU A 108 -9.78 -0.79 14.81
CA LEU A 108 -10.79 0.10 15.39
C LEU A 108 -12.21 -0.36 15.00
N SER A 109 -12.42 -0.68 13.72
CA SER A 109 -13.72 -1.17 13.27
C SER A 109 -14.13 -2.51 13.89
N ASN A 110 -13.17 -3.32 14.36
CA ASN A 110 -13.46 -4.59 15.01
C ASN A 110 -14.14 -4.44 16.36
N VAL A 111 -13.99 -3.30 17.05
CA VAL A 111 -14.65 -3.04 18.35
C VAL A 111 -16.16 -3.19 18.20
N TRP A 112 -16.79 -2.34 17.40
CA TRP A 112 -18.24 -2.40 17.20
C TRP A 112 -18.72 -3.52 16.29
N ARG A 113 -17.84 -4.09 15.43
CA ARG A 113 -18.18 -5.26 14.60
C ARG A 113 -18.36 -6.52 15.45
N LYS A 114 -17.55 -6.71 16.50
CA LYS A 114 -17.72 -7.85 17.42
C LYS A 114 -19.05 -7.76 18.17
N THR A 115 -19.29 -6.62 18.82
CA THR A 115 -20.54 -6.33 19.55
C THR A 115 -21.77 -6.45 18.64
N SER A 116 -21.65 -6.03 17.38
CA SER A 116 -22.73 -6.19 16.41
C SER A 116 -22.93 -7.63 15.94
N LEU A 117 -21.86 -8.42 15.83
CA LEU A 117 -21.94 -9.83 15.47
C LEU A 117 -22.61 -10.64 16.57
N GLU A 118 -22.20 -10.44 17.83
CA GLU A 118 -22.79 -11.10 19.00
C GLU A 118 -24.30 -10.86 19.04
N ALA A 119 -24.73 -9.59 18.95
CA ALA A 119 -26.15 -9.26 18.94
C ALA A 119 -26.92 -9.89 17.76
N VAL A 120 -26.30 -10.00 16.58
CA VAL A 120 -26.92 -10.66 15.42
C VAL A 120 -27.04 -12.17 15.62
N MET A 121 -26.04 -12.79 16.24
CA MET A 121 -26.06 -14.22 16.55
C MET A 121 -27.09 -14.54 17.64
N ASP A 122 -27.19 -13.70 18.68
CA ASP A 122 -28.20 -13.84 19.74
C ASP A 122 -29.63 -13.76 19.18
N ASP A 123 -29.91 -12.78 18.31
CA ASP A 123 -31.22 -12.63 17.66
C ASP A 123 -31.56 -13.85 16.78
N TYR A 124 -30.54 -14.43 16.12
CA TYR A 124 -30.68 -15.63 15.31
C TYR A 124 -30.96 -16.88 16.17
N GLU A 125 -30.18 -17.09 17.23
CA GLU A 125 -30.32 -18.22 18.16
C GLU A 125 -31.67 -18.19 18.88
N ALA A 126 -32.15 -17.00 19.24
CA ALA A 126 -33.46 -16.80 19.84
C ALA A 126 -34.63 -17.03 18.86
N LEU A 127 -34.35 -17.36 17.58
CA LEU A 127 -35.33 -17.54 16.50
C LEU A 127 -36.25 -16.32 16.32
N GLN A 128 -35.80 -15.12 16.70
CA GLN A 128 -36.63 -13.91 16.69
C GLN A 128 -36.75 -13.25 15.29
N GLY A 129 -36.21 -13.90 14.26
CA GLY A 129 -36.17 -13.38 12.90
C GLY A 129 -35.29 -12.13 12.76
N MET A 130 -35.18 -11.58 11.54
CA MET A 130 -34.46 -10.32 11.32
C MET A 130 -35.31 -9.14 11.80
N LYS A 131 -35.03 -8.64 13.01
CA LYS A 131 -35.59 -7.37 13.47
C LYS A 131 -34.96 -6.21 12.67
N PRO A 132 -35.62 -5.04 12.60
CA PRO A 132 -35.02 -3.84 12.01
C PRO A 132 -33.66 -3.48 12.60
N SER A 133 -33.48 -3.65 13.92
CA SER A 133 -32.21 -3.43 14.61
C SER A 133 -31.11 -4.40 14.18
N THR A 134 -31.46 -5.68 13.94
CA THR A 134 -30.55 -6.71 13.45
C THR A 134 -30.08 -6.38 12.03
N LEU A 135 -30.99 -5.90 11.17
CA LEU A 135 -30.67 -5.49 9.81
C LEU A 135 -29.70 -4.30 9.79
N GLU A 136 -29.90 -3.32 10.68
CA GLU A 136 -28.96 -2.20 10.83
C GLU A 136 -27.56 -2.66 11.25
N ARG A 137 -27.46 -3.61 12.18
CA ARG A 137 -26.17 -4.18 12.61
C ARG A 137 -25.46 -4.94 11.49
N VAL A 138 -26.19 -5.64 10.63
CA VAL A 138 -25.62 -6.29 9.43
C VAL A 138 -24.99 -5.27 8.48
N GLN A 139 -25.51 -4.03 8.43
CA GLN A 139 -24.98 -2.98 7.57
C GLN A 139 -23.54 -2.57 7.94
N VAL A 140 -23.11 -2.78 9.19
CA VAL A 140 -21.74 -2.51 9.68
C VAL A 140 -20.67 -3.35 8.95
N PHE A 141 -21.05 -4.52 8.45
CA PHE A 141 -20.16 -5.44 7.73
C PHE A 141 -20.12 -5.16 6.22
N LYS A 142 -20.98 -4.28 5.73
CA LYS A 142 -21.01 -3.91 4.32
C LYS A 142 -20.21 -2.64 4.12
N ASP A 143 -19.25 -2.69 3.21
CA ASP A 143 -18.61 -1.48 2.69
C ASP A 143 -19.43 -0.99 1.49
N PRO A 144 -20.22 0.10 1.61
CA PRO A 144 -21.05 0.57 0.53
C PRO A 144 -20.17 1.05 -0.62
N ILE A 145 -20.44 0.53 -1.83
CA ILE A 145 -19.84 1.06 -3.06
C ILE A 145 -20.57 2.38 -3.35
N ASP A 146 -19.89 3.50 -3.12
CA ASP A 146 -20.43 4.82 -3.46
C ASP A 146 -20.21 5.09 -4.95
N PHE A 147 -21.30 5.30 -5.69
CA PHE A 147 -21.27 5.67 -7.10
C PHE A 147 -21.31 7.20 -7.31
N LYS A 148 -21.41 7.99 -6.24
CA LYS A 148 -21.44 9.45 -6.31
C LYS A 148 -20.02 10.01 -6.36
N LEU A 149 -19.61 10.40 -7.57
CA LEU A 149 -18.36 11.12 -7.77
C LEU A 149 -18.59 12.62 -7.49
N SER A 150 -17.95 13.14 -6.44
CA SER A 150 -17.88 14.58 -6.19
C SER A 150 -17.07 15.26 -7.30
N GLY A 151 -17.58 16.37 -7.86
CA GLY A 151 -16.84 17.18 -8.84
C GLY A 151 -15.66 17.98 -8.25
N LYS A 152 -15.36 17.80 -6.95
CA LYS A 152 -14.26 18.49 -6.26
C LYS A 152 -13.09 17.53 -6.06
N VAL A 153 -11.87 18.06 -6.16
CA VAL A 153 -10.65 17.33 -5.81
C VAL A 153 -10.77 16.86 -4.35
N PRO A 154 -10.63 15.54 -4.07
CA PRO A 154 -10.68 15.02 -2.72
C PRO A 154 -9.60 15.68 -1.86
N LYS A 155 -9.98 16.12 -0.65
CA LYS A 155 -8.99 16.54 0.35
C LYS A 155 -8.36 15.29 0.96
N THR A 156 -7.05 15.33 1.19
CA THR A 156 -6.35 14.24 1.84
C THR A 156 -6.75 14.21 3.31
N ASP A 157 -7.55 13.21 3.68
CA ASP A 157 -7.87 12.96 5.09
C ASP A 157 -6.66 12.30 5.75
N ASP A 158 -6.28 12.80 6.93
CA ASP A 158 -5.35 12.09 7.81
C ASP A 158 -6.05 10.87 8.43
N ILE A 159 -5.25 9.88 8.85
CA ILE A 159 -5.71 8.64 9.46
C ILE A 159 -6.53 8.92 10.72
N GLY A 160 -6.15 9.94 11.51
CA GLY A 160 -6.91 10.36 12.69
C GLY A 160 -8.33 10.81 12.33
N MET A 161 -8.47 11.69 11.34
CA MET A 161 -9.79 12.16 10.87
C MET A 161 -10.62 11.01 10.29
N ALA A 162 -9.99 10.06 9.60
CA ALA A 162 -10.68 8.86 9.10
C ALA A 162 -11.16 7.95 10.25
N ALA A 163 -10.36 7.82 11.31
CA ALA A 163 -10.71 7.07 12.52
C ALA A 163 -11.88 7.73 13.26
N GLU A 164 -11.83 9.04 13.50
CA GLU A 164 -12.91 9.80 14.13
C GLU A 164 -14.22 9.71 13.35
N ARG A 165 -14.19 9.83 12.02
CA ARG A 165 -15.38 9.69 11.17
C ARG A 165 -16.00 8.30 11.31
N LYS A 166 -15.17 7.25 11.31
CA LYS A 166 -15.63 5.87 11.51
C LYS A 166 -16.22 5.66 12.90
N LEU A 167 -15.59 6.22 13.92
CA LEU A 167 -16.08 6.18 15.30
C LEU A 167 -17.45 6.87 15.44
N GLN A 168 -17.58 8.10 14.95
CA GLN A 168 -18.84 8.85 14.99
C GLN A 168 -19.98 8.08 14.31
N ALA A 169 -19.72 7.45 13.16
CA ALA A 169 -20.70 6.63 12.46
C ALA A 169 -21.07 5.35 13.23
N ALA A 170 -20.16 4.84 14.07
CA ALA A 170 -20.32 3.59 14.79
C ALA A 170 -20.73 3.74 16.26
N GLN A 171 -20.83 4.97 16.79
CA GLN A 171 -21.11 5.27 18.20
C GLN A 171 -22.33 4.49 18.74
N LYS A 172 -23.38 4.33 17.92
CA LYS A 172 -24.62 3.64 18.30
C LYS A 172 -24.48 2.12 18.47
N TYR A 173 -23.37 1.53 18.06
CA TYR A 173 -23.11 0.09 18.11
C TYR A 173 -22.14 -0.31 19.22
N LEU A 174 -21.57 0.66 19.94
CA LEU A 174 -20.61 0.41 21.03
C LEU A 174 -21.32 -0.19 22.26
N GLY A 175 -20.71 -1.21 22.87
CA GLY A 175 -21.12 -1.76 24.16
C GLY A 175 -20.60 -0.93 25.33
N GLN A 176 -21.11 -1.20 26.55
CA GLN A 176 -20.74 -0.44 27.75
C GLN A 176 -19.24 -0.54 28.13
N GLY A 177 -18.56 -1.64 27.76
CA GLY A 177 -17.12 -1.82 27.97
C GLY A 177 -16.24 -1.37 26.79
N ASP A 178 -16.85 -1.03 25.65
CA ASP A 178 -16.11 -0.64 24.44
C ASP A 178 -15.65 0.83 24.51
N GLN A 179 -16.25 1.63 25.39
CA GLN A 179 -15.94 3.06 25.52
C GLN A 179 -14.48 3.28 25.98
N GLU A 180 -13.97 2.43 26.87
CA GLU A 180 -12.58 2.48 27.35
C GLU A 180 -11.53 2.08 26.29
N LEU A 181 -11.94 1.37 25.24
CA LEU A 181 -11.05 0.93 24.16
C LEU A 181 -10.90 1.98 23.05
N VAL A 182 -11.71 3.03 23.10
CA VAL A 182 -11.87 4.01 22.03
C VAL A 182 -11.56 5.44 22.49
N ASP A 183 -11.49 5.68 23.80
CA ASP A 183 -10.88 6.85 24.44
C ASP A 183 -9.34 6.81 24.38
#